data_AF-A0A3P1X856-F1
#
_entry.id   AF-A0A3P1X856-F1
#
_cell.length_a   1.000
_cell.length_b   1.000
_cell.length_c   1.000
_cell.angle_alpha   90.00
_cell.angle_beta   90.00
_cell.angle_gamma   90.00
#
_symmetry.space_group_name_H-M   'P 1'
#
loop_
_entity.id
_entity.type
_entity.pdbx_description
1 polymer ?
#
loop_
_entity_poly.entity_id
_entity_poly.type
_entity_poly.pdbx_seq_one_letter_code
_entity_poly.pdbx_strand_id
1 'polypeptide(L)'
;YCEGEKTEPLYLESYISENSRRTLSVFKIPKTRKNTPEQLVDEAIKKKNSSSTADGDEFWVVYDQEHLTTQSVLCHQRAWNKANRHGINIAISCVCFELWLLLHFGYTTRSFSSYENLMSDSPFKGLLPNYNKGSSSTYDVL
;
A
#
# COMPACT_ATOMS: atom_id res chain seq x y z
N TYR A 1 0.56 -2.39 -7.54
CA TYR A 1 -0.91 -2.55 -7.50
C TYR A 1 -1.36 -2.21 -6.11
N CYS A 2 -2.28 -1.25 -5.99
CA CYS A 2 -2.77 -0.78 -4.69
C CYS A 2 -4.23 -1.19 -4.53
N GLU A 3 -4.65 -1.45 -3.30
CA GLU A 3 -6.04 -1.69 -2.95
C GLU A 3 -6.89 -0.42 -3.14
N GLY A 4 -6.43 0.70 -2.59
CA GLY A 4 -7.05 2.00 -2.75
C GLY A 4 -6.67 2.70 -4.05
N GLU A 5 -7.65 3.44 -4.61
CA GLU A 5 -7.47 4.19 -5.86
C GLU A 5 -6.74 5.53 -5.67
N LYS A 6 -6.61 6.01 -4.43
CA LYS A 6 -6.12 7.37 -4.15
C LYS A 6 -4.96 7.42 -3.17
N THR A 7 -5.16 7.01 -1.92
CA THR A 7 -4.19 7.26 -0.85
C THR A 7 -2.83 6.62 -1.17
N GLU A 8 -2.78 5.30 -1.35
CA GLU A 8 -1.54 4.58 -1.58
C GLU A 8 -0.86 4.97 -2.90
N PRO A 9 -1.60 5.09 -4.04
CA PRO A 9 -1.01 5.58 -5.27
C PRO A 9 -0.37 6.98 -5.14
N LEU A 10 -1.10 7.95 -4.58
CA LEU A 10 -0.60 9.32 -4.45
C LEU A 10 0.61 9.40 -3.50
N TYR A 11 0.60 8.63 -2.41
CA TYR A 11 1.74 8.54 -1.49
C TYR A 11 2.99 8.01 -2.20
N LEU A 12 2.87 6.86 -2.86
CA LEU A 12 3.99 6.19 -3.49
C LEU A 12 4.56 7.05 -4.63
N GLU A 13 3.69 7.71 -5.41
CA GLU A 13 4.09 8.64 -6.46
C GLU A 13 4.88 9.84 -5.90
N SER A 14 4.36 10.53 -4.87
CA SER A 14 5.05 11.66 -4.25
C SER A 14 6.38 11.23 -3.62
N TYR A 15 6.38 10.18 -2.80
CA TYR A 15 7.59 9.68 -2.13
C TYR A 15 8.68 9.30 -3.15
N ILE A 16 8.34 8.57 -4.22
CA ILE A 16 9.33 8.21 -5.25
C ILE A 16 9.77 9.44 -6.03
N SER A 17 8.90 10.40 -6.29
CA SER A 17 9.25 11.63 -7.02
C SER A 17 10.29 12.47 -6.28
N GLU A 18 10.19 12.52 -4.96
CA GLU A 18 11.07 13.29 -4.08
C GLU A 18 12.39 12.57 -3.84
N ASN A 19 12.35 11.26 -3.61
CA ASN A 19 13.54 10.48 -3.25
C ASN A 19 14.31 9.90 -4.45
N SER A 20 13.67 9.70 -5.61
CA SER A 20 14.35 9.12 -6.77
C SER A 20 13.78 9.59 -8.12
N ARG A 21 14.20 10.78 -8.54
CA ARG A 21 13.86 11.36 -9.86
C ARG A 21 14.17 10.44 -11.05
N ARG A 22 15.19 9.58 -10.94
CA ARG A 22 15.55 8.61 -12.01
C ARG A 22 14.61 7.40 -12.07
N THR A 23 13.96 7.05 -10.97
CA THR A 23 13.04 5.89 -10.89
C THR A 23 11.64 6.22 -11.42
N LEU A 24 11.27 7.50 -11.49
CA LEU A 24 9.95 7.93 -11.96
C LEU A 24 9.60 7.50 -13.39
N SER A 25 10.58 7.42 -14.30
CA SER A 25 10.30 7.03 -15.69
C SER A 25 9.96 5.55 -15.86
N VAL A 26 10.32 4.73 -14.87
CA VAL A 26 10.12 3.26 -14.90
C VAL A 26 9.08 2.79 -13.89
N PHE A 27 8.82 3.58 -12.83
CA PHE A 27 7.80 3.28 -11.84
C PHE A 27 6.39 3.55 -12.39
N LYS A 28 5.51 2.55 -12.26
CA LYS A 28 4.12 2.65 -12.70
C LYS A 28 3.20 2.07 -11.64
N ILE A 29 2.15 2.80 -11.28
CA ILE A 29 1.05 2.30 -10.45
C ILE A 29 -0.15 2.04 -11.36
N PRO A 30 -0.45 0.78 -11.72
CA PRO A 30 -1.61 0.47 -12.54
C PRO A 30 -2.89 0.76 -11.77
N LYS A 31 -3.84 1.43 -12.42
CA LYS A 31 -5.21 1.55 -11.92
C LYS A 31 -5.89 0.19 -12.02
N THR A 32 -6.55 -0.22 -10.95
CA THR A 32 -7.33 -1.45 -10.89
C THR A 32 -8.60 -1.23 -10.08
N ARG A 33 -9.66 -1.96 -10.43
CA ARG A 33 -10.91 -2.01 -9.64
C ARG A 33 -10.94 -3.21 -8.69
N LYS A 34 -9.84 -3.96 -8.62
CA LYS A 34 -9.68 -5.10 -7.72
C LYS A 34 -9.27 -4.59 -6.34
N ASN A 35 -9.92 -5.12 -5.31
CA ASN A 35 -9.76 -4.63 -3.95
C ASN A 35 -9.56 -5.76 -2.93
N THR A 36 -9.28 -6.99 -3.37
CA THR A 36 -8.86 -8.06 -2.45
C THR A 36 -7.39 -8.41 -2.67
N PRO A 37 -6.66 -8.82 -1.62
CA PRO A 37 -5.26 -9.22 -1.73
C PRO A 37 -5.01 -10.24 -2.86
N GLU A 38 -5.84 -11.28 -2.95
CA GLU A 38 -5.70 -12.32 -3.98
C GLU A 38 -5.94 -11.76 -5.40
N GLN A 39 -6.92 -10.87 -5.58
CA GLN A 39 -7.21 -10.28 -6.89
C GLN A 39 -6.11 -9.29 -7.33
N LEU A 40 -5.50 -8.56 -6.40
CA LEU A 40 -4.36 -7.68 -6.69
C LEU A 40 -3.15 -8.50 -7.13
N VAL A 41 -2.89 -9.63 -6.46
CA VAL A 41 -1.85 -10.58 -6.87
C VAL A 41 -2.14 -11.15 -8.26
N ASP A 42 -3.39 -11.49 -8.57
CA ASP A 42 -3.78 -11.96 -9.91
C ASP A 42 -3.50 -10.94 -11.01
N GLU A 43 -3.82 -9.67 -10.77
CA GLU A 43 -3.53 -8.60 -11.73
C GLU A 43 -2.02 -8.42 -11.92
N ALA A 44 -1.23 -8.52 -10.85
CA ALA A 44 0.22 -8.46 -10.93
C ALA A 44 0.82 -9.64 -11.72
N ILE A 45 0.34 -10.87 -11.47
CA ILE A 45 0.76 -12.06 -12.22
C ILE A 45 0.40 -11.93 -13.70
N LYS A 46 -0.82 -11.49 -14.00
CA LYS A 46 -1.29 -11.29 -15.38
C LYS A 46 -0.40 -10.31 -16.13
N LYS A 47 -0.01 -9.20 -15.50
CA LYS A 47 0.91 -8.24 -16.10
C LYS A 47 2.30 -8.82 -16.25
N LYS A 48 2.86 -9.47 -15.21
CA LYS A 48 4.18 -10.11 -15.25
C LYS A 48 4.31 -11.08 -16.42
N ASN A 49 3.30 -11.90 -16.66
CA ASN A 49 3.27 -12.89 -17.75
C ASN A 49 2.92 -12.29 -19.13
N SER A 50 2.70 -10.98 -19.24
CA SER A 50 2.41 -10.33 -20.52
C SER A 50 3.68 -10.14 -21.36
N SER A 51 3.54 -10.07 -22.68
CA SER A 51 4.64 -9.80 -23.62
C SER A 51 5.27 -8.41 -23.48
N SER A 52 4.70 -7.55 -22.63
CA SER A 52 5.13 -6.16 -22.42
C SER A 52 5.98 -5.98 -21.16
N THR A 53 6.32 -7.07 -20.47
CA THR A 53 7.18 -7.07 -19.28
C THR A 53 8.63 -7.24 -19.70
N ALA A 54 9.52 -6.43 -19.14
CA ALA A 54 10.95 -6.56 -19.36
C ALA A 54 11.59 -7.50 -18.33
N ASP A 55 12.70 -8.14 -18.70
CA ASP A 55 13.53 -8.88 -17.76
C ASP A 55 14.06 -7.93 -16.68
N GLY A 56 13.86 -8.29 -15.42
CA GLY A 56 14.22 -7.48 -14.26
C GLY A 56 13.10 -6.59 -13.71
N ASP A 57 11.92 -6.55 -14.34
CA ASP A 57 10.77 -5.84 -13.78
C ASP A 57 10.32 -6.47 -12.44
N GLU A 58 10.14 -5.64 -11.42
CA GLU A 58 9.57 -6.03 -10.14
C GLU A 58 8.08 -5.69 -10.04
N PHE A 59 7.33 -6.60 -9.42
CA PHE A 59 5.89 -6.46 -9.26
C PHE A 59 5.53 -6.42 -7.79
N TRP A 60 4.93 -5.31 -7.37
CA TRP A 60 4.53 -5.06 -5.99
C TRP A 60 3.01 -4.95 -5.86
N VAL A 61 2.48 -5.59 -4.82
CA VAL A 61 1.10 -5.51 -4.37
C VAL A 61 1.10 -4.85 -2.99
N VAL A 62 0.30 -3.79 -2.82
CA VAL A 62 0.19 -3.00 -1.61
C VAL A 62 -1.28 -2.98 -1.19
N TYR A 63 -1.56 -3.37 0.05
CA TYR A 63 -2.92 -3.41 0.60
C TYR A 63 -2.90 -3.29 2.13
N ASP A 64 -4.05 -2.97 2.71
CA ASP A 64 -4.22 -2.87 4.16
C ASP A 64 -4.40 -4.27 4.78
N GLN A 65 -3.81 -4.49 5.95
CA GLN A 65 -4.08 -5.71 6.72
C GLN A 65 -5.57 -5.76 7.12
N GLU A 66 -6.13 -4.59 7.43
CA GLU A 66 -7.44 -4.39 8.02
C GLU A 66 -7.65 -5.20 9.32
N HIS A 67 -8.86 -5.15 9.86
CA HIS A 67 -9.20 -5.89 11.06
C HIS A 67 -9.10 -7.41 10.84
N LEU A 68 -8.30 -8.08 11.66
CA LEU A 68 -8.06 -9.52 11.55
C LEU A 68 -9.27 -10.35 11.99
N THR A 69 -9.96 -10.91 11.00
CA THR A 69 -10.92 -12.01 11.15
C THR A 69 -10.31 -13.31 10.65
N THR A 70 -10.83 -14.48 11.07
CA THR A 70 -10.40 -15.79 10.53
C THR A 70 -10.43 -15.82 8.99
N GLN A 71 -11.45 -15.21 8.39
CA GLN A 71 -11.58 -15.15 6.93
C GLN A 71 -10.50 -14.27 6.29
N SER A 72 -10.21 -13.10 6.87
CA SER A 72 -9.15 -12.21 6.38
C SER A 72 -7.76 -12.85 6.49
N VAL A 73 -7.47 -13.56 7.58
CA VAL A 73 -6.20 -14.28 7.77
C VAL A 73 -5.99 -15.32 6.69
N LEU A 74 -7.03 -16.09 6.35
CA LEU A 74 -6.98 -17.05 5.26
C LEU A 74 -6.79 -16.37 3.90
N CYS A 75 -7.41 -15.22 3.66
CA CYS A 75 -7.24 -14.45 2.43
C CYS A 75 -5.80 -13.94 2.29
N HIS A 76 -5.25 -13.33 3.35
CA HIS A 76 -3.85 -12.88 3.42
C HIS A 76 -2.88 -14.04 3.17
N GLN A 77 -3.12 -15.20 3.79
CA GLN A 77 -2.28 -16.39 3.60
C GLN A 77 -2.32 -16.90 2.16
N ARG A 78 -3.51 -16.91 1.52
CA ARG A 78 -3.65 -17.31 0.11
C ARG A 78 -2.93 -16.35 -0.82
N ALA A 79 -3.11 -15.05 -0.62
CA ALA A 79 -2.43 -14.02 -1.40
C ALA A 79 -0.91 -14.14 -1.25
N TRP A 80 -0.40 -14.29 -0.03
CA TRP A 80 1.03 -14.49 0.25
C TRP A 80 1.60 -15.71 -0.47
N ASN A 81 0.96 -16.87 -0.30
CA ASN A 81 1.39 -18.12 -0.93
C ASN A 81 1.39 -18.01 -2.45
N LYS A 82 0.38 -17.34 -3.03
CA LYS A 82 0.28 -17.11 -4.47
C LYS A 82 1.37 -16.16 -4.95
N ALA A 83 1.58 -15.04 -4.27
CA ALA A 83 2.60 -14.06 -4.62
C ALA A 83 4.01 -14.68 -4.60
N ASN A 84 4.35 -15.42 -3.54
CA ASN A 84 5.64 -16.08 -3.41
C ASN A 84 5.91 -17.09 -4.55
N ARG A 85 4.90 -17.90 -4.92
CA ARG A 85 5.02 -18.86 -6.05
C ARG A 85 5.27 -18.19 -7.40
N HIS A 86 4.81 -16.95 -7.57
CA HIS A 86 4.92 -16.23 -8.84
C HIS A 86 5.95 -15.09 -8.81
N GLY A 87 6.72 -14.96 -7.73
CA GLY A 87 7.71 -13.89 -7.55
C GLY A 87 7.07 -12.50 -7.63
N ILE A 88 5.96 -12.31 -6.91
CA ILE A 88 5.31 -11.02 -6.69
C ILE A 88 5.63 -10.59 -5.26
N ASN A 89 6.04 -9.35 -5.07
CA ASN A 89 6.31 -8.76 -3.76
C ASN A 89 5.01 -8.24 -3.14
N ILE A 90 4.88 -8.38 -1.83
CA ILE A 90 3.76 -7.85 -1.05
C ILE A 90 4.29 -6.86 -0.02
N ALA A 91 3.67 -5.69 0.07
CA ALA A 91 3.80 -4.77 1.19
C ALA A 91 2.43 -4.60 1.86
N ILE A 92 2.38 -4.70 3.18
CA ILE A 92 1.13 -4.62 3.94
C ILE A 92 1.23 -3.45 4.91
N SER A 93 0.21 -2.60 4.93
CA SER A 93 0.00 -1.60 5.97
C SER A 93 -0.79 -2.20 7.13
N CYS A 94 -0.12 -2.39 8.27
CA CYS A 94 -0.70 -3.06 9.45
C CYS A 94 -1.03 -2.02 10.54
N VAL A 95 -2.26 -1.55 10.76
CA VAL A 95 -3.55 -2.10 10.31
C VAL A 95 -4.15 -1.41 9.08
N CYS A 96 -3.74 -0.19 8.79
CA CYS A 96 -4.19 0.62 7.66
C CYS A 96 -3.07 1.55 7.18
N PHE A 97 -3.22 2.10 5.98
CA PHE A 97 -2.18 2.86 5.32
C PHE A 97 -1.72 4.10 6.11
N GLU A 98 -2.62 4.69 6.88
CA GLU A 98 -2.33 5.84 7.74
C GLU A 98 -1.23 5.57 8.78
N LEU A 99 -0.94 4.29 9.10
CA LEU A 99 0.24 3.99 9.91
C LEU A 99 1.54 4.40 9.20
N TRP A 100 1.66 4.20 7.88
CA TRP A 100 2.87 4.60 7.15
C TRP A 100 3.03 6.12 7.16
N LEU A 101 1.92 6.87 7.05
CA LEU A 101 1.93 8.32 7.17
C LEU A 101 2.36 8.77 8.58
N LEU A 102 1.84 8.10 9.63
CA LEU A 102 2.24 8.38 11.01
C LEU A 102 3.74 8.19 11.24
N LEU A 103 4.33 7.16 10.61
CA LEU A 103 5.72 6.79 10.79
C LEU A 103 6.72 7.83 10.21
N HIS A 104 6.28 8.76 9.36
CA HIS A 104 7.10 9.92 8.95
C HIS A 104 7.39 10.89 10.10
N PHE A 105 6.49 10.97 11.09
CA PHE A 105 6.61 11.89 12.22
C PHE A 105 7.30 11.28 13.44
N GLY A 106 7.53 9.97 13.43
CA GLY A 106 8.23 9.30 14.51
C GLY A 106 7.96 7.81 14.60
N TYR A 107 8.91 7.11 15.22
CA TYR A 107 8.79 5.70 15.54
C TYR A 107 7.74 5.44 16.62
N THR A 108 6.96 4.37 16.47
CA THR A 108 6.00 3.90 17.47
C THR A 108 6.03 2.38 17.57
N THR A 109 5.89 1.87 18.80
CA THR A 109 5.69 0.43 19.09
C THR A 109 4.24 0.12 19.45
N ARG A 110 3.35 1.13 19.41
CA ARG A 110 1.93 0.96 19.75
C ARG A 110 1.27 0.07 18.70
N SER A 111 0.54 -0.94 19.17
CA SER A 111 -0.33 -1.74 18.31
C SER A 111 -1.63 -1.00 18.07
N PHE A 112 -2.11 -1.02 16.83
CA PHE A 112 -3.43 -0.51 16.45
C PHE A 112 -4.28 -1.64 15.89
N SER A 113 -5.57 -1.67 16.25
CA SER A 113 -6.49 -2.75 15.87
C SER A 113 -7.39 -2.42 14.68
N SER A 114 -7.55 -1.14 14.34
CA SER A 114 -8.29 -0.65 13.17
C SER A 114 -7.87 0.78 12.81
N TYR A 115 -8.36 1.27 11.67
CA TYR A 115 -8.23 2.68 11.28
C TYR A 115 -8.80 3.63 12.35
N GLU A 116 -9.97 3.32 12.90
CA GLU A 116 -10.62 4.13 13.93
C GLU A 116 -9.76 4.21 15.19
N ASN A 117 -9.19 3.06 15.61
CA ASN A 117 -8.31 2.99 16.76
C ASN A 117 -7.01 3.78 16.53
N LEU A 118 -6.41 3.71 15.33
CA LEU A 118 -5.26 4.53 14.98
C LEU A 118 -5.61 6.02 15.05
N MET A 119 -6.77 6.41 14.52
CA MET A 119 -7.22 7.80 14.48
C MET A 119 -7.60 8.36 15.85
N SER A 120 -7.98 7.53 16.82
CA SER A 120 -8.32 7.97 18.19
C SER A 120 -7.12 7.96 19.14
N ASP A 121 -6.25 6.95 19.02
CA ASP A 121 -5.26 6.63 20.07
C ASP A 121 -3.83 7.01 19.69
N SER A 122 -3.63 7.56 18.49
CA SER A 122 -2.34 8.07 18.01
C SER A 122 -2.36 9.60 17.89
N PRO A 123 -1.17 10.25 17.82
CA PRO A 123 -1.10 11.69 17.58
C PRO A 123 -1.46 12.09 16.14
N PHE A 124 -1.90 11.17 15.29
CA PHE A 124 -2.12 11.38 13.85
C PHE A 124 -2.90 12.66 13.53
N LYS A 125 -4.06 12.88 14.17
CA LYS A 125 -4.90 14.05 13.90
C LYS A 125 -4.25 15.39 14.29
N GLY A 126 -3.34 15.37 15.27
CA GLY A 126 -2.57 16.55 15.65
C GLY A 126 -1.43 16.84 14.68
N LEU A 127 -0.82 15.79 14.12
CA LEU A 127 0.29 15.88 13.16
C LEU A 127 -0.20 16.22 11.74
N LEU A 128 -1.33 15.66 11.34
CA LEU A 128 -1.96 15.83 10.03
C LEU A 128 -3.41 16.35 10.19
N PRO A 129 -3.62 17.59 10.68
CA PRO A 129 -4.96 18.11 11.00
C PRO A 129 -5.86 18.29 9.77
N ASN A 130 -5.26 18.46 8.58
CA ASN A 130 -5.97 18.61 7.32
C ASN A 130 -6.00 17.30 6.49
N TYR A 131 -5.68 16.16 7.10
CA TYR A 131 -5.73 14.88 6.41
C TYR A 131 -7.14 14.60 5.89
N ASN A 132 -7.25 14.37 4.60
CA ASN A 132 -8.45 13.85 3.95
C ASN A 132 -8.02 12.70 3.05
N LYS A 133 -8.71 11.55 3.19
CA LYS A 133 -8.36 10.33 2.48
C LYS A 133 -8.35 10.58 0.97
N GLY A 134 -7.18 10.39 0.36
CA GLY A 134 -6.97 10.64 -1.06
C GLY A 134 -6.76 12.11 -1.45
N SER A 135 -6.43 13.00 -0.52
CA SER A 135 -5.95 14.35 -0.83
C SER A 135 -4.46 14.32 -1.18
N SER A 136 -4.11 14.86 -2.35
CA SER A 136 -2.71 14.97 -2.79
C SER A 136 -1.88 15.92 -1.92
N SER A 137 -2.52 16.93 -1.31
CA SER A 137 -1.84 17.89 -0.43
C SER A 137 -1.32 17.28 0.89
N THR A 138 -1.74 16.04 1.20
CA THR A 138 -1.25 15.31 2.37
C THR A 138 0.25 15.08 2.29
N TYR A 139 0.77 14.89 1.08
CA TYR A 139 2.16 14.47 0.88
C TYR A 139 3.14 15.64 0.84
N ASP A 140 2.66 16.86 0.58
CA ASP A 140 3.48 18.08 0.64
C ASP A 140 4.01 18.40 2.05
N VAL A 141 3.49 17.74 3.09
CA VAL A 141 3.79 17.99 4.51
C VAL A 141 4.40 16.77 5.22
N LEU A 142 4.64 15.67 4.51
CA LEU A 142 5.37 14.50 5.03
C LEU A 142 6.87 14.72 4.85
#